data_AF-A0A3A0FGB3-F1
#
_entry.id   AF-A0A3A0FGB3-F1
#
_cell.length_a   1.000
_cell.length_b   1.000
_cell.length_c   1.000
_cell.angle_alpha   90.00
_cell.angle_beta   90.00
_cell.angle_gamma   90.00
#
_symmetry.space_group_name_H-M   'P 1'
#
loop_
_entity.id
_entity.type
_entity.pdbx_description
1 polymer ?
#
loop_
_entity_poly.entity_id
_entity_poly.type
_entity_poly.pdbx_seq_one_letter_code
_entity_poly.pdbx_strand_id
1 'polypeptide(L)'
;MGRPLTRLAVLVALAAAAAIYGASLPGRDARACGSGGPFDFDTYELEQYVARYNTAIDLAVEGKAVTSVLSVGGEQVDVRYQGLVKGSRAERTTTADTSLRVPPSIYKSIVWVESNWSNGSGSVPWGGVGPVLRSFDCGYGLGQVTSGMANNSGSPTAKQAVVGTHLLFNIAEGVRILADKWNSAPKYRPIAGNGDPAALEDWYYAIWSYNGFAFSNHPLNPDRDPLRGGGEASPVYHCYDPSAPSYQTTSSGGLMFGYGDFTYPERVYGCMRYPPSTPDGQQGWTPPAQPPPVPGAPKFEVGEVALIRVDDCVNLRPTPGKEQAPKGCLANGMEVTVLGGPVAAEDLVWWNVRSALYGDGWVAESFLVKKSAPAQGPRMWMPQEFAMPNLTIPLVAAAFQPANFEACEDAGFAGGCPAMDFPTSIPEQGVETHTDGTPAANPTAAATFLGSPVLSFAGATEANLVAYVDGVVTSTTVTVKNTGTWIGPFRVRSSVPWLVARHAGDSSTRTVDGGVAIGNETEVVTQKATASKPRVAQAGYESVLLVTLDAATMPTGTHQATLWIEPLLGGGAPFVLTVSATNHGAPKPGTTPTPVQGNRAIAPGLSADR
;
A
#
# COMPACT_ATOMS: atom_id res chain seq x y z
N MET A 1 -9.57 -0.31 -52.14
CA MET A 1 -10.53 -0.69 -51.07
C MET A 1 -10.05 -1.99 -50.43
N GLY A 2 -10.34 -2.25 -49.15
CA GLY A 2 -10.03 -3.56 -48.51
C GLY A 2 -8.89 -3.62 -47.46
N ARG A 3 -8.57 -2.52 -46.75
CA ARG A 3 -7.56 -2.52 -45.66
C ARG A 3 -7.92 -1.92 -44.27
N PRO A 4 -9.12 -1.36 -43.97
CA PRO A 4 -9.43 -0.91 -42.61
C PRO A 4 -10.03 -2.00 -41.70
N LEU A 5 -10.71 -3.00 -42.26
CA LEU A 5 -11.47 -4.00 -41.47
C LEU A 5 -10.58 -4.99 -40.70
N THR A 6 -9.38 -5.30 -41.19
CA THR A 6 -8.46 -6.26 -40.54
C THR A 6 -7.84 -5.74 -39.25
N ARG A 7 -7.66 -4.43 -39.08
CA ARG A 7 -7.13 -3.86 -37.82
C ARG A 7 -8.18 -3.82 -36.72
N LEU A 8 -9.45 -3.58 -37.05
CA LEU A 8 -10.53 -3.59 -36.07
C LEU A 8 -10.81 -5.01 -35.56
N ALA A 9 -10.77 -6.01 -36.45
CA ALA A 9 -10.90 -7.42 -36.07
C ALA A 9 -9.76 -7.89 -35.15
N VAL A 10 -8.51 -7.46 -35.38
CA VAL A 10 -7.36 -7.80 -34.53
C VAL A 10 -7.43 -7.08 -33.17
N LEU A 11 -7.90 -5.83 -33.12
CA LEU A 11 -8.09 -5.11 -31.85
C LEU A 11 -9.24 -5.70 -31.00
N VAL A 12 -10.35 -6.10 -31.63
CA VAL A 12 -11.43 -6.81 -30.92
C VAL A 12 -11.00 -8.21 -30.49
N ALA A 13 -10.20 -8.92 -31.31
CA ALA A 13 -9.63 -10.21 -30.93
C ALA A 13 -8.59 -10.10 -29.79
N LEU A 14 -7.83 -9.00 -29.72
CA LEU A 14 -6.89 -8.76 -28.62
C LEU A 14 -7.58 -8.27 -27.34
N ALA A 15 -8.65 -7.47 -27.44
CA ALA A 15 -9.48 -7.09 -26.30
C ALA A 15 -10.28 -8.29 -25.76
N ALA A 16 -10.83 -9.14 -26.65
CA ALA A 16 -11.44 -10.41 -26.29
C ALA A 16 -10.40 -11.38 -25.72
N ALA A 17 -9.19 -11.45 -26.29
CA ALA A 17 -8.11 -12.25 -25.72
C ALA A 17 -7.72 -11.74 -24.34
N ALA A 18 -7.59 -10.43 -24.09
CA ALA A 18 -7.32 -9.89 -22.76
C ALA A 18 -8.46 -10.17 -21.76
N ALA A 19 -9.71 -10.06 -22.19
CA ALA A 19 -10.88 -10.39 -21.36
C ALA A 19 -10.99 -11.90 -21.09
N ILE A 20 -10.61 -12.77 -22.03
CA ILE A 20 -10.63 -14.23 -21.88
C ILE A 20 -9.40 -14.72 -21.10
N TYR A 21 -8.22 -14.11 -21.26
CA TYR A 21 -7.04 -14.38 -20.44
C TYR A 21 -7.26 -13.95 -18.99
N GLY A 22 -8.02 -12.87 -18.76
CA GLY A 22 -8.49 -12.44 -17.44
C GLY A 22 -9.69 -13.23 -16.88
N ALA A 23 -10.33 -14.11 -17.67
CA ALA A 23 -11.54 -14.83 -17.25
C ALA A 23 -11.46 -16.36 -17.29
N SER A 24 -10.41 -16.98 -17.85
CA SER A 24 -10.36 -18.45 -17.97
C SER A 24 -8.96 -19.09 -18.04
N LEU A 25 -8.18 -18.95 -16.96
CA LEU A 25 -7.22 -19.99 -16.55
C LEU A 25 -7.40 -20.35 -15.06
N PRO A 26 -8.37 -21.23 -14.71
CA PRO A 26 -8.46 -21.73 -13.34
C PRO A 26 -7.21 -22.55 -13.00
N GLY A 27 -6.33 -21.99 -12.17
CA GLY A 27 -5.20 -22.72 -11.58
C GLY A 27 -3.78 -22.20 -11.87
N ARG A 28 -3.58 -20.90 -12.21
CA ARG A 28 -2.29 -20.23 -11.96
C ARG A 28 -2.37 -19.24 -10.78
N ASP A 29 -3.36 -18.36 -10.77
CA ASP A 29 -3.40 -17.25 -9.79
C ASP A 29 -3.68 -17.72 -8.35
N ALA A 30 -4.53 -18.74 -8.20
CA ALA A 30 -4.80 -19.37 -6.90
C ALA A 30 -3.55 -20.04 -6.25
N ARG A 31 -2.45 -20.27 -6.99
CA ARG A 31 -1.26 -20.95 -6.43
C ARG A 31 -0.48 -20.09 -5.43
N ALA A 32 -0.50 -18.76 -5.59
CA ALA A 32 0.16 -17.85 -4.64
C ALA A 32 -0.48 -17.95 -3.25
N CYS A 33 -1.81 -18.12 -3.22
CA CYS A 33 -2.60 -18.38 -2.02
C CYS A 33 -2.44 -19.80 -1.42
N GLY A 34 -1.64 -20.69 -2.01
CA GLY A 34 -1.51 -22.08 -1.57
C GLY A 34 -2.61 -23.01 -2.08
N SER A 35 -2.52 -24.30 -1.77
CA SER A 35 -3.43 -25.34 -2.29
C SER A 35 -4.89 -25.21 -1.84
N GLY A 36 -5.14 -24.54 -0.72
CA GLY A 36 -6.49 -24.29 -0.19
C GLY A 36 -7.18 -23.04 -0.76
N GLY A 37 -6.49 -22.21 -1.55
CA GLY A 37 -7.00 -20.89 -1.95
C GLY A 37 -6.96 -19.87 -0.80
N PRO A 38 -7.41 -18.62 -1.01
CA PRO A 38 -7.30 -17.57 0.00
C PRO A 38 -8.08 -17.88 1.29
N PHE A 39 -7.56 -17.42 2.43
CA PHE A 39 -8.36 -17.31 3.66
C PHE A 39 -9.24 -16.06 3.58
N ASP A 40 -10.49 -16.17 4.01
CA ASP A 40 -11.41 -15.05 4.13
C ASP A 40 -11.41 -14.51 5.57
N PHE A 41 -10.83 -13.32 5.77
CA PHE A 41 -10.83 -12.63 7.06
C PHE A 41 -11.68 -11.36 7.03
N ASP A 42 -12.34 -11.05 8.15
CA ASP A 42 -12.97 -9.74 8.40
C ASP A 42 -12.12 -8.89 9.35
N THR A 43 -12.07 -7.58 9.09
CA THR A 43 -11.28 -6.60 9.86
C THR A 43 -12.09 -5.35 10.17
N TYR A 44 -11.52 -4.45 10.98
CA TYR A 44 -12.04 -3.11 11.23
C TYR A 44 -11.26 -2.07 10.41
N GLU A 45 -11.99 -1.21 9.71
CA GLU A 45 -11.45 -0.10 8.94
C GLU A 45 -11.56 1.20 9.75
N LEU A 46 -10.49 2.00 9.86
CA LEU A 46 -10.49 3.16 10.76
C LEU A 46 -11.19 4.37 10.13
N GLU A 47 -12.07 5.05 10.87
CA GLU A 47 -12.69 6.27 10.34
C GLU A 47 -11.72 7.46 10.30
N GLN A 48 -10.83 7.57 11.30
CA GLN A 48 -9.77 8.59 11.38
C GLN A 48 -8.42 8.00 10.93
N TYR A 49 -8.41 7.44 9.72
CA TYR A 49 -7.33 6.59 9.19
C TYR A 49 -6.00 7.32 8.99
N VAL A 50 -5.97 8.60 8.60
CA VAL A 50 -4.69 9.26 8.26
C VAL A 50 -3.80 9.37 9.50
N ALA A 51 -4.26 10.06 10.54
CA ALA A 51 -3.49 10.23 11.78
C ALA A 51 -3.27 8.89 12.52
N ARG A 52 -4.26 7.99 12.54
CA ARG A 52 -4.12 6.71 13.26
C ARG A 52 -3.20 5.72 12.55
N TYR A 53 -3.23 5.58 11.22
CA TYR A 53 -2.26 4.72 10.53
C TYR A 53 -0.86 5.31 10.50
N ASN A 54 -0.70 6.65 10.43
CA ASN A 54 0.60 7.27 10.74
C ASN A 54 1.12 6.82 12.11
N THR A 55 0.33 7.00 13.17
CA THR A 55 0.72 6.62 14.54
C THR A 55 1.06 5.13 14.67
N ALA A 56 0.26 4.25 14.05
CA ALA A 56 0.48 2.81 14.08
C ALA A 56 1.77 2.39 13.34
N ILE A 57 2.08 3.05 12.21
CA ILE A 57 3.33 2.86 11.47
C ILE A 57 4.52 3.38 12.28
N ASP A 58 4.44 4.60 12.82
CA ASP A 58 5.49 5.23 13.64
C ASP A 58 5.85 4.34 14.85
N LEU A 59 4.85 3.74 15.50
CA LEU A 59 5.05 2.74 16.55
C LEU A 59 5.73 1.46 16.04
N ALA A 60 5.33 0.94 14.88
CA ALA A 60 5.82 -0.33 14.38
C ALA A 60 7.27 -0.27 13.92
N VAL A 61 7.65 0.78 13.18
CA VAL A 61 9.02 0.99 12.67
C VAL A 61 10.06 1.18 13.76
N GLU A 62 9.63 1.60 14.96
CA GLU A 62 10.44 1.72 16.17
C GLU A 62 10.31 0.52 17.13
N GLY A 63 9.64 -0.56 16.71
CA GLY A 63 9.43 -1.76 17.54
C GLY A 63 8.54 -1.59 18.77
N LYS A 64 7.75 -0.51 18.82
CA LYS A 64 6.86 -0.14 19.93
C LYS A 64 5.41 -0.61 19.76
N ALA A 65 4.99 -1.01 18.56
CA ALA A 65 3.60 -1.41 18.26
C ALA A 65 3.19 -2.72 18.95
N VAL A 66 3.96 -3.80 18.76
CA VAL A 66 3.74 -5.10 19.38
C VAL A 66 5.07 -5.57 19.96
N THR A 67 5.15 -5.67 21.29
CA THR A 67 6.40 -5.91 22.03
C THR A 67 6.50 -7.30 22.66
N SER A 68 5.39 -8.06 22.66
CA SER A 68 5.29 -9.41 23.21
C SER A 68 4.94 -10.45 22.13
N VAL A 69 5.37 -11.69 22.34
CA VAL A 69 4.88 -12.86 21.59
C VAL A 69 3.54 -13.26 22.18
N LEU A 70 2.51 -13.47 21.36
CA LEU A 70 1.23 -14.02 21.81
C LEU A 70 1.28 -15.55 21.77
N SER A 71 0.58 -16.21 22.69
CA SER A 71 0.37 -17.65 22.67
C SER A 71 -1.12 -17.96 22.52
N VAL A 72 -1.52 -18.60 21.42
CA VAL A 72 -2.91 -18.88 21.07
C VAL A 72 -3.05 -20.36 20.75
N GLY A 73 -3.78 -21.11 21.58
CA GLY A 73 -3.96 -22.56 21.37
C GLY A 73 -2.66 -23.38 21.36
N GLY A 74 -1.56 -22.84 21.90
CA GLY A 74 -0.21 -23.41 21.85
C GLY A 74 0.67 -22.88 20.72
N GLU A 75 0.11 -22.18 19.73
CA GLU A 75 0.87 -21.51 18.67
C GLU A 75 1.51 -20.22 19.18
N GLN A 76 2.75 -19.96 18.78
CA GLN A 76 3.45 -18.70 19.06
C GLN A 76 3.27 -17.72 17.91
N VAL A 77 2.78 -16.52 18.20
CA VAL A 77 2.64 -15.42 17.25
C VAL A 77 3.67 -14.36 17.57
N ASP A 78 4.79 -14.39 16.84
CA ASP A 78 5.79 -13.33 16.88
C ASP A 78 5.68 -12.47 15.61
N VAL A 79 5.30 -11.20 15.81
CA VAL A 79 5.33 -10.12 14.81
C VAL A 79 6.21 -8.96 15.27
N ARG A 80 6.99 -9.15 16.35
CA ARG A 80 7.81 -8.09 16.94
C ARG A 80 8.90 -7.68 15.95
N TYR A 81 9.24 -6.41 15.98
CA TYR A 81 10.39 -5.87 15.27
C TYR A 81 11.69 -6.48 15.80
N GLN A 82 12.55 -6.95 14.89
CA GLN A 82 13.79 -7.68 15.24
C GLN A 82 15.05 -6.80 15.19
N GLY A 83 14.90 -5.50 14.88
CA GLY A 83 16.02 -4.58 14.69
C GLY A 83 16.70 -4.70 13.33
N LEU A 84 17.79 -3.95 13.14
CA LEU A 84 18.50 -3.85 11.86
C LEU A 84 20.00 -4.09 12.04
N VAL A 85 20.62 -4.76 11.07
CA VAL A 85 22.08 -4.73 10.89
C VAL A 85 22.50 -3.43 10.19
N LYS A 86 23.76 -3.01 10.31
CA LYS A 86 24.27 -1.80 9.65
C LYS A 86 25.70 -1.99 9.14
N GLY A 87 26.19 -1.04 8.36
CA GLY A 87 27.57 -1.03 7.85
C GLY A 87 27.69 -1.55 6.42
N SER A 88 28.84 -1.25 5.82
CA SER A 88 29.22 -1.61 4.45
C SER A 88 29.29 -3.13 4.26
N ARG A 89 29.45 -3.62 3.02
CA ARG A 89 29.59 -5.08 2.78
C ARG A 89 30.71 -5.73 3.59
N ALA A 90 31.83 -5.03 3.80
CA ALA A 90 32.97 -5.54 4.57
C ALA A 90 32.78 -5.43 6.09
N GLU A 91 31.94 -4.50 6.55
CA GLU A 91 31.80 -4.11 7.96
C GLU A 91 30.40 -4.40 8.52
N ARG A 92 29.56 -5.15 7.77
CA ARG A 92 28.16 -5.43 8.13
C ARG A 92 28.08 -6.10 9.49
N THR A 93 27.29 -5.54 10.40
CA THR A 93 27.07 -6.15 11.71
C THR A 93 26.38 -7.51 11.58
N THR A 94 26.78 -8.48 12.41
CA THR A 94 26.22 -9.83 12.41
C THR A 94 25.03 -9.99 13.35
N THR A 95 24.74 -8.96 14.15
CA THR A 95 23.60 -8.90 15.09
C THR A 95 22.78 -7.65 14.76
N ALA A 96 21.46 -7.82 14.80
CA ALA A 96 20.50 -6.75 14.58
C ALA A 96 20.34 -5.89 15.86
N ASP A 97 20.33 -4.58 15.68
CA ASP A 97 20.18 -3.58 16.74
C ASP A 97 18.72 -3.07 16.73
N THR A 98 18.01 -3.26 17.84
CA THR A 98 16.60 -2.85 18.01
C THR A 98 16.42 -1.39 18.37
N SER A 99 17.51 -0.63 18.60
CA SER A 99 17.48 0.82 18.76
C SER A 99 17.48 1.57 17.42
N LEU A 100 17.89 0.91 16.34
CA LEU A 100 17.75 1.41 14.97
C LEU A 100 16.29 1.20 14.53
N ARG A 101 15.72 2.18 13.82
CA ARG A 101 14.35 2.13 13.29
C ARG A 101 14.35 2.03 11.76
N VAL A 102 13.30 1.46 11.19
CA VAL A 102 12.96 1.73 9.78
C VAL A 102 12.55 3.22 9.68
N PRO A 103 12.98 3.98 8.66
CA PRO A 103 12.45 5.32 8.43
C PRO A 103 10.92 5.33 8.28
N PRO A 104 10.18 6.03 9.16
CA PRO A 104 8.72 6.06 9.10
C PRO A 104 8.13 6.42 7.72
N SER A 105 8.70 7.38 7.00
CA SER A 105 8.21 7.84 5.70
C SER A 105 8.32 6.76 4.61
N ILE A 106 9.33 5.88 4.68
CA ILE A 106 9.48 4.74 3.76
C ILE A 106 8.29 3.80 3.94
N TYR A 107 7.99 3.40 5.18
CA TYR A 107 6.92 2.43 5.41
C TYR A 107 5.52 3.04 5.20
N LYS A 108 5.33 4.33 5.47
CA LYS A 108 4.11 5.09 5.05
C LYS A 108 3.93 5.03 3.54
N SER A 109 5.00 5.30 2.79
CA SER A 109 4.96 5.28 1.33
C SER A 109 4.72 3.87 0.78
N ILE A 110 5.26 2.83 1.41
CA ILE A 110 4.93 1.42 1.11
C ILE A 110 3.44 1.15 1.35
N VAL A 111 2.90 1.45 2.54
CA VAL A 111 1.47 1.21 2.84
C VAL A 111 0.56 1.95 1.85
N TRP A 112 0.91 3.17 1.43
CA TRP A 112 0.20 3.88 0.38
C TRP A 112 0.27 3.16 -0.97
N VAL A 113 1.47 2.77 -1.42
CA VAL A 113 1.69 2.12 -2.72
C VAL A 113 1.05 0.73 -2.80
N GLU A 114 1.01 -0.01 -1.69
CA GLU A 114 0.44 -1.35 -1.58
C GLU A 114 -1.09 -1.37 -1.45
N SER A 115 -1.66 -0.51 -0.60
CA SER A 115 -3.07 -0.62 -0.18
C SER A 115 -3.94 0.60 -0.48
N ASN A 116 -3.37 1.68 -1.04
CA ASN A 116 -4.00 3.01 -1.07
C ASN A 116 -4.56 3.39 0.32
N TRP A 117 -3.78 3.09 1.37
CA TRP A 117 -4.09 3.38 2.77
C TRP A 117 -5.31 2.64 3.37
N SER A 118 -5.76 1.54 2.75
CA SER A 118 -6.96 0.79 3.17
C SER A 118 -6.61 -0.53 3.87
N ASN A 119 -7.24 -0.82 5.00
CA ASN A 119 -7.10 -2.09 5.72
C ASN A 119 -8.21 -3.08 5.32
N GLY A 120 -9.44 -2.59 5.19
CA GLY A 120 -10.59 -3.28 4.65
C GLY A 120 -10.67 -3.19 3.12
N SER A 121 -11.39 -4.11 2.52
CA SER A 121 -11.72 -4.09 1.08
C SER A 121 -12.65 -2.91 0.75
N GLY A 122 -12.75 -2.53 -0.52
CA GLY A 122 -13.53 -1.37 -0.96
C GLY A 122 -15.05 -1.43 -0.71
N SER A 123 -15.59 -2.55 -0.20
CA SER A 123 -16.97 -2.66 0.29
C SER A 123 -17.13 -2.24 1.75
N VAL A 124 -16.04 -2.19 2.53
CA VAL A 124 -16.03 -1.77 3.94
C VAL A 124 -16.00 -0.24 4.00
N PRO A 125 -16.92 0.43 4.72
CA PRO A 125 -16.84 1.86 4.92
C PRO A 125 -15.73 2.20 5.92
N TRP A 126 -15.14 3.39 5.81
CA TRP A 126 -14.29 3.95 6.88
C TRP A 126 -15.08 3.97 8.21
N GLY A 127 -14.53 3.37 9.25
CA GLY A 127 -15.21 3.12 10.53
C GLY A 127 -16.03 1.83 10.61
N GLY A 128 -16.03 0.98 9.57
CA GLY A 128 -16.85 -0.24 9.50
C GLY A 128 -16.10 -1.53 9.78
N VAL A 129 -16.85 -2.63 9.82
CA VAL A 129 -16.34 -4.02 9.83
C VAL A 129 -16.74 -4.72 8.53
N GLY A 130 -15.83 -5.54 7.99
CA GLY A 130 -16.09 -6.41 6.84
C GLY A 130 -14.80 -6.96 6.24
N PRO A 131 -14.83 -7.49 5.01
CA PRO A 131 -13.72 -8.26 4.48
C PRO A 131 -12.45 -7.42 4.38
N VAL A 132 -11.33 -7.96 4.87
CA VAL A 132 -10.00 -7.35 4.76
C VAL A 132 -9.64 -7.08 3.29
N LEU A 133 -8.82 -6.05 3.03
CA LEU A 133 -8.23 -5.87 1.71
C LEU A 133 -7.34 -7.07 1.40
N ARG A 134 -7.64 -7.77 0.29
CA ARG A 134 -6.88 -8.93 -0.16
C ARG A 134 -6.54 -8.81 -1.65
N SER A 135 -5.26 -8.89 -1.99
CA SER A 135 -4.80 -8.99 -3.39
C SER A 135 -4.96 -10.41 -3.95
N PHE A 136 -4.80 -10.54 -5.27
CA PHE A 136 -4.89 -11.82 -5.98
C PHE A 136 -3.80 -12.83 -5.54
N ASP A 137 -2.66 -12.35 -5.03
CA ASP A 137 -1.54 -13.17 -4.57
C ASP A 137 -1.59 -13.52 -3.07
N CYS A 138 -2.70 -13.19 -2.39
CA CYS A 138 -2.85 -13.34 -0.93
C CYS A 138 -1.97 -12.42 -0.07
N GLY A 139 -1.75 -11.19 -0.53
CA GLY A 139 -1.38 -10.05 0.32
C GLY A 139 -2.60 -9.54 1.08
N TYR A 140 -2.45 -9.31 2.39
CA TYR A 140 -3.55 -8.88 3.27
C TYR A 140 -3.29 -7.51 3.90
N GLY A 141 -4.34 -6.69 4.00
CA GLY A 141 -4.39 -5.44 4.77
C GLY A 141 -3.45 -4.33 4.29
N LEU A 142 -3.19 -3.35 5.16
CA LEU A 142 -2.40 -2.14 4.86
C LEU A 142 -1.00 -2.41 4.29
N GLY A 143 -0.31 -3.42 4.82
CA GLY A 143 1.03 -3.80 4.36
C GLY A 143 1.06 -4.74 3.16
N GLN A 144 -0.12 -5.16 2.65
CA GLN A 144 -0.29 -6.28 1.71
C GLN A 144 0.61 -7.47 2.05
N VAL A 145 0.51 -7.93 3.31
CA VAL A 145 1.37 -8.99 3.84
C VAL A 145 1.05 -10.31 3.14
N THR A 146 1.92 -10.75 2.22
CA THR A 146 1.82 -12.07 1.53
C THR A 146 2.70 -13.14 2.20
N SER A 147 3.83 -12.75 2.79
CA SER A 147 4.84 -13.69 3.32
C SER A 147 4.28 -14.50 4.49
N GLY A 148 4.20 -15.83 4.32
CA GLY A 148 3.62 -16.73 5.32
C GLY A 148 2.09 -16.82 5.32
N MET A 149 1.39 -16.12 4.42
CA MET A 149 -0.07 -16.07 4.38
C MET A 149 -0.74 -17.13 3.49
N ALA A 150 0.06 -17.95 2.79
CA ALA A 150 -0.45 -19.03 1.95
C ALA A 150 -1.18 -20.13 2.75
N ASN A 151 -2.36 -20.51 2.26
CA ASN A 151 -3.20 -21.57 2.78
C ASN A 151 -2.77 -22.93 2.20
N ASN A 152 -1.82 -23.58 2.89
CA ASN A 152 -1.33 -24.91 2.54
C ASN A 152 -1.97 -26.03 3.39
N SER A 153 -2.81 -25.66 4.37
CA SER A 153 -3.37 -26.51 5.43
C SER A 153 -4.89 -26.65 5.37
N GLY A 154 -5.60 -25.75 4.68
CA GLY A 154 -7.06 -25.62 4.76
C GLY A 154 -7.57 -24.97 6.06
N SER A 155 -6.69 -24.46 6.92
CA SER A 155 -7.06 -23.82 8.20
C SER A 155 -5.99 -22.82 8.67
N PRO A 156 -6.38 -21.60 9.12
CA PRO A 156 -5.44 -20.54 9.41
C PRO A 156 -4.69 -20.75 10.74
N THR A 157 -3.38 -20.51 10.71
CA THR A 157 -2.59 -20.33 11.93
C THR A 157 -3.01 -19.05 12.67
N ALA A 158 -2.73 -18.98 13.97
CA ALA A 158 -3.05 -17.81 14.79
C ALA A 158 -2.35 -16.55 14.28
N LYS A 159 -1.12 -16.69 13.74
CA LYS A 159 -0.39 -15.60 13.11
C LYS A 159 -1.08 -15.09 11.84
N GLN A 160 -1.49 -16.00 10.94
CA GLN A 160 -2.21 -15.62 9.73
C GLN A 160 -3.52 -14.89 10.08
N ALA A 161 -4.32 -15.45 10.98
CA ALA A 161 -5.58 -14.86 11.35
C ALA A 161 -5.43 -13.48 12.03
N VAL A 162 -4.45 -13.27 12.92
CA VAL A 162 -4.30 -11.94 13.57
C VAL A 162 -3.75 -10.88 12.61
N VAL A 163 -2.86 -11.27 11.68
CA VAL A 163 -2.36 -10.40 10.60
C VAL A 163 -3.47 -10.02 9.61
N GLY A 164 -4.42 -10.92 9.35
CA GLY A 164 -5.57 -10.66 8.48
C GLY A 164 -6.75 -9.93 9.14
N THR A 165 -6.86 -9.96 10.47
CA THR A 165 -8.00 -9.37 11.20
C THR A 165 -7.67 -8.06 11.92
N HIS A 166 -6.40 -7.80 12.29
CA HIS A 166 -6.04 -6.68 13.16
C HIS A 166 -4.93 -5.77 12.59
N LEU A 167 -5.29 -4.52 12.26
CA LEU A 167 -4.43 -3.53 11.59
C LEU A 167 -3.01 -3.38 12.19
N LEU A 168 -2.88 -3.36 13.53
CA LEU A 168 -1.57 -3.17 14.18
C LEU A 168 -0.64 -4.37 13.98
N PHE A 169 -1.18 -5.60 13.94
CA PHE A 169 -0.41 -6.82 13.68
C PHE A 169 -0.05 -6.92 12.19
N ASN A 170 -0.94 -6.45 11.31
CA ASN A 170 -0.66 -6.32 9.88
C ASN A 170 0.52 -5.37 9.60
N ILE A 171 0.47 -4.15 10.18
CA ILE A 171 1.54 -3.15 10.08
C ILE A 171 2.83 -3.69 10.71
N ALA A 172 2.78 -4.27 11.92
CA ALA A 172 3.96 -4.80 12.60
C ALA A 172 4.64 -5.93 11.80
N GLU A 173 3.87 -6.85 11.22
CA GLU A 173 4.42 -7.93 10.41
C GLU A 173 5.02 -7.43 9.09
N GLY A 174 4.40 -6.46 8.41
CA GLY A 174 4.99 -5.86 7.21
C GLY A 174 6.27 -5.07 7.51
N VAL A 175 6.33 -4.31 8.61
CA VAL A 175 7.59 -3.68 9.08
C VAL A 175 8.65 -4.74 9.37
N ARG A 176 8.29 -5.83 10.03
CA ARG A 176 9.20 -6.96 10.31
C ARG A 176 9.72 -7.59 9.01
N ILE A 177 8.87 -7.75 8.00
CA ILE A 177 9.25 -8.23 6.66
C ILE A 177 10.21 -7.26 5.98
N LEU A 178 9.98 -5.94 6.04
CA LEU A 178 10.91 -4.95 5.47
C LEU A 178 12.28 -4.98 6.16
N ALA A 179 12.30 -5.13 7.49
CA ALA A 179 13.52 -5.34 8.26
C ALA A 179 14.24 -6.63 7.85
N ASP A 180 13.53 -7.74 7.63
CA ASP A 180 14.10 -8.98 7.08
C ASP A 180 14.71 -8.76 5.68
N LYS A 181 14.07 -7.96 4.81
CA LYS A 181 14.64 -7.62 3.48
C LYS A 181 15.96 -6.87 3.62
N TRP A 182 16.01 -5.86 4.47
CA TRP A 182 17.23 -5.10 4.78
C TRP A 182 18.33 -5.98 5.40
N ASN A 183 17.96 -6.82 6.37
CA ASN A 183 18.87 -7.76 7.06
C ASN A 183 19.36 -8.90 6.15
N SER A 184 18.73 -9.13 5.01
CA SER A 184 19.19 -10.14 4.03
C SER A 184 20.45 -9.73 3.25
N ALA A 185 20.83 -8.44 3.28
CA ALA A 185 22.09 -7.95 2.71
C ALA A 185 23.25 -8.06 3.72
N PRO A 186 24.45 -8.55 3.32
CA PRO A 186 24.90 -8.85 1.95
C PRO A 186 24.71 -10.31 1.49
N LYS A 187 23.99 -11.16 2.23
CA LYS A 187 23.92 -12.61 1.94
C LYS A 187 23.12 -12.93 0.67
N TYR A 188 22.00 -12.23 0.49
CA TYR A 188 21.04 -12.44 -0.60
C TYR A 188 20.67 -11.16 -1.35
N ARG A 189 21.15 -9.99 -0.92
CA ARG A 189 20.86 -8.69 -1.54
C ARG A 189 22.10 -7.80 -1.59
N PRO A 190 22.20 -6.91 -2.60
CA PRO A 190 23.21 -5.88 -2.62
C PRO A 190 22.98 -4.84 -1.52
N ILE A 191 24.03 -4.05 -1.26
CA ILE A 191 24.05 -2.95 -0.31
C ILE A 191 24.12 -1.64 -1.10
N ALA A 192 23.17 -0.75 -0.85
CA ALA A 192 23.28 0.64 -1.24
C ALA A 192 24.07 1.39 -0.15
N GLY A 193 24.99 2.24 -0.55
CA GLY A 193 25.75 3.09 0.35
C GLY A 193 26.64 2.35 1.33
N ASN A 194 26.66 2.86 2.57
CA ASN A 194 27.34 2.24 3.69
C ASN A 194 26.38 1.34 4.51
N GLY A 195 25.20 1.03 3.96
CA GLY A 195 24.18 0.27 4.64
C GLY A 195 23.80 0.88 5.99
N ASP A 196 23.62 2.19 6.06
CA ASP A 196 23.18 2.93 7.25
C ASP A 196 21.65 3.00 7.31
N PRO A 197 20.98 2.41 8.32
CA PRO A 197 19.53 2.50 8.48
C PRO A 197 18.97 3.93 8.58
N ALA A 198 19.79 4.91 8.96
CA ALA A 198 19.36 6.31 9.03
C ALA A 198 19.29 6.99 7.65
N ALA A 199 20.06 6.52 6.65
CA ALA A 199 20.13 7.08 5.30
C ALA A 199 18.96 6.58 4.44
N LEU A 200 18.06 7.47 4.02
CA LEU A 200 16.90 7.15 3.19
C LEU A 200 17.29 6.46 1.87
N GLU A 201 18.43 6.81 1.31
CA GLU A 201 18.98 6.28 0.07
C GLU A 201 19.46 4.83 0.19
N ASP A 202 19.99 4.42 1.36
CA ASP A 202 20.54 3.07 1.58
C ASP A 202 19.44 1.99 1.59
N TRP A 203 18.16 2.39 1.79
CA TRP A 203 17.01 1.49 1.79
C TRP A 203 16.58 0.98 0.41
N TYR A 204 17.20 1.47 -0.66
CA TYR A 204 16.76 1.24 -2.04
C TYR A 204 16.51 -0.25 -2.37
N TYR A 205 17.43 -1.14 -1.99
CA TYR A 205 17.29 -2.58 -2.24
C TYR A 205 16.34 -3.31 -1.27
N ALA A 206 16.12 -2.77 -0.06
CA ALA A 206 15.11 -3.29 0.86
C ALA A 206 13.69 -2.94 0.37
N ILE A 207 13.48 -1.72 -0.12
CA ILE A 207 12.23 -1.25 -0.76
C ILE A 207 11.90 -2.11 -1.98
N TRP A 208 12.85 -2.26 -2.93
CA TRP A 208 12.68 -3.14 -4.09
C TRP A 208 12.32 -4.57 -3.65
N SER A 209 13.02 -5.10 -2.64
CA SER A 209 12.79 -6.45 -2.13
C SER A 209 11.47 -6.65 -1.36
N TYR A 210 10.76 -5.57 -0.99
CA TYR A 210 9.47 -5.64 -0.32
C TYR A 210 8.41 -6.22 -1.26
N ASN A 211 8.16 -5.53 -2.37
CA ASN A 211 7.30 -5.98 -3.46
C ASN A 211 7.82 -7.24 -4.16
N GLY A 212 9.13 -7.28 -4.42
CA GLY A 212 9.77 -8.40 -5.07
C GLY A 212 11.04 -7.96 -5.79
N PHE A 213 12.16 -8.63 -5.48
CA PHE A 213 13.46 -8.36 -6.08
C PHE A 213 13.54 -8.98 -7.48
N ALA A 214 12.74 -8.45 -8.40
CA ALA A 214 12.55 -8.89 -9.77
C ALA A 214 12.90 -7.76 -10.76
N PHE A 215 13.28 -8.13 -11.99
CA PHE A 215 13.69 -7.18 -13.03
C PHE A 215 12.59 -6.19 -13.45
N SER A 216 11.31 -6.54 -13.24
CA SER A 216 10.16 -5.64 -13.47
C SER A 216 10.25 -4.32 -12.68
N ASN A 217 10.99 -4.32 -11.58
CA ASN A 217 11.25 -3.18 -10.70
C ASN A 217 12.63 -2.51 -10.94
N HIS A 218 13.39 -2.96 -11.95
CA HIS A 218 14.68 -2.39 -12.32
C HIS A 218 14.49 -0.98 -12.96
N PRO A 219 15.26 0.05 -12.59
CA PRO A 219 15.05 1.42 -13.11
C PRO A 219 15.29 1.52 -14.64
N LEU A 220 16.16 0.67 -15.18
CA LEU A 220 16.37 0.47 -16.62
C LEU A 220 15.49 -0.64 -17.24
N ASN A 221 14.35 -0.98 -16.64
CA ASN A 221 13.38 -1.91 -17.24
C ASN A 221 12.90 -1.33 -18.60
N PRO A 222 13.06 -2.04 -19.74
CA PRO A 222 12.67 -1.56 -21.06
C PRO A 222 11.16 -1.42 -21.26
N ASP A 223 10.33 -2.00 -20.39
CA ASP A 223 8.87 -1.81 -20.36
C ASP A 223 8.44 -0.48 -19.70
N ARG A 224 9.39 0.43 -19.43
CA ARG A 224 9.14 1.74 -18.79
C ARG A 224 9.66 2.85 -19.67
N ASP A 225 8.81 3.84 -19.95
CA ASP A 225 9.22 4.99 -20.76
C ASP A 225 10.35 5.76 -20.04
N PRO A 226 11.51 6.02 -20.69
CA PRO A 226 12.60 6.76 -20.07
C PRO A 226 12.24 8.22 -19.74
N LEU A 227 11.19 8.79 -20.37
CA LEU A 227 10.74 10.16 -20.13
C LEU A 227 9.81 10.30 -18.91
N ARG A 228 9.43 9.20 -18.24
CA ARG A 228 8.46 9.19 -17.12
C ARG A 228 8.78 10.16 -15.97
N GLY A 229 10.06 10.51 -15.78
CA GLY A 229 10.52 11.46 -14.77
C GLY A 229 10.51 12.93 -15.20
N GLY A 230 9.95 13.26 -16.36
CA GLY A 230 10.02 14.62 -16.90
C GLY A 230 11.41 15.04 -17.41
N GLY A 231 12.26 14.06 -17.73
CA GLY A 231 13.66 14.28 -18.16
C GLY A 231 14.70 14.15 -17.06
N GLU A 232 14.28 13.93 -15.80
CA GLU A 232 15.18 13.63 -14.69
C GLU A 232 15.98 12.33 -14.92
N ALA A 233 17.25 12.33 -14.50
CA ALA A 233 18.13 11.17 -14.61
C ALA A 233 17.65 9.93 -13.82
N SER A 234 16.83 10.17 -12.79
CA SER A 234 16.31 9.15 -11.88
C SER A 234 14.85 9.48 -11.57
N PRO A 235 13.89 8.97 -12.36
CA PRO A 235 12.48 9.33 -12.24
C PRO A 235 11.92 8.95 -10.87
N VAL A 236 11.08 9.80 -10.28
CA VAL A 236 10.23 9.45 -9.13
C VAL A 236 8.78 9.75 -9.45
N TYR A 237 7.89 8.92 -8.92
CA TYR A 237 6.45 9.10 -9.10
C TYR A 237 5.97 10.37 -8.40
N HIS A 238 5.16 11.19 -9.07
CA HIS A 238 4.57 12.41 -8.49
C HIS A 238 3.55 12.15 -7.37
N CYS A 239 3.06 10.91 -7.22
CA CYS A 239 2.08 10.53 -6.19
C CYS A 239 0.81 11.43 -6.16
N TYR A 240 0.37 11.85 -7.34
CA TYR A 240 -0.74 12.79 -7.60
C TYR A 240 -0.50 14.25 -7.16
N ASP A 241 0.74 14.61 -6.81
CA ASP A 241 1.11 15.98 -6.48
C ASP A 241 1.36 16.85 -7.74
N PRO A 242 0.53 17.85 -8.03
CA PRO A 242 0.69 18.71 -9.20
C PRO A 242 1.90 19.66 -9.13
N SER A 243 2.62 19.71 -8.00
CA SER A 243 3.86 20.48 -7.86
C SER A 243 5.14 19.67 -8.12
N ALA A 244 5.06 18.35 -8.27
CA ALA A 244 6.21 17.50 -8.58
C ALA A 244 6.66 17.68 -10.05
N PRO A 245 7.98 17.73 -10.35
CA PRO A 245 8.48 17.87 -11.73
C PRO A 245 8.03 16.76 -12.69
N SER A 246 7.78 15.54 -12.18
CA SER A 246 7.25 14.41 -12.95
C SER A 246 5.73 14.44 -13.14
N TYR A 247 5.01 15.42 -12.57
CA TYR A 247 3.60 15.62 -12.84
C TYR A 247 3.42 16.32 -14.19
N GLN A 248 3.17 15.52 -15.22
CA GLN A 248 3.01 16.00 -16.60
C GLN A 248 1.64 15.60 -17.13
N THR A 249 0.98 16.49 -17.87
CA THR A 249 -0.35 16.26 -18.44
C THR A 249 -0.35 16.31 -19.96
N THR A 250 -1.23 15.53 -20.56
CA THR A 250 -1.54 15.60 -22.00
C THR A 250 -2.26 16.90 -22.32
N SER A 251 -2.34 17.25 -23.62
CA SER A 251 -3.16 18.37 -24.10
C SER A 251 -4.67 18.22 -23.81
N SER A 252 -5.13 17.02 -23.45
CA SER A 252 -6.50 16.74 -22.99
C SER A 252 -6.67 16.80 -21.47
N GLY A 253 -5.62 17.14 -20.71
CA GLY A 253 -5.66 17.28 -19.25
C GLY A 253 -5.55 15.96 -18.46
N GLY A 254 -5.34 14.82 -19.14
CA GLY A 254 -5.02 13.56 -18.46
C GLY A 254 -3.57 13.51 -18.02
N LEU A 255 -3.23 12.67 -17.03
CA LEU A 255 -1.83 12.39 -16.69
C LEU A 255 -1.12 11.75 -17.89
N MET A 256 0.09 12.24 -18.21
CA MET A 256 0.94 11.65 -19.24
C MET A 256 1.64 10.38 -18.74
N PHE A 257 2.04 10.38 -17.48
CA PHE A 257 2.55 9.21 -16.76
C PHE A 257 1.81 9.07 -15.42
N GLY A 258 1.23 7.90 -15.20
CA GLY A 258 0.49 7.54 -13.99
C GLY A 258 1.26 6.53 -13.13
N TYR A 259 0.61 6.03 -12.08
CA TYR A 259 1.16 5.04 -11.15
C TYR A 259 1.80 3.84 -11.88
N GLY A 260 1.15 3.31 -12.91
CA GLY A 260 1.61 2.14 -13.68
C GLY A 260 2.97 2.30 -14.35
N ASP A 261 3.34 3.52 -14.74
CA ASP A 261 4.51 3.82 -15.57
C ASP A 261 5.84 3.86 -14.78
N PHE A 262 5.77 3.87 -13.45
CA PHE A 262 6.94 3.87 -12.56
C PHE A 262 7.22 2.48 -11.98
N THR A 263 8.48 2.18 -11.66
CA THR A 263 8.86 0.96 -10.92
C THR A 263 8.48 1.06 -9.44
N TYR A 264 8.45 -0.06 -8.72
CA TYR A 264 8.07 -0.03 -7.30
C TYR A 264 8.96 0.90 -6.43
N PRO A 265 10.31 0.89 -6.53
CA PRO A 265 11.13 1.87 -5.81
C PRO A 265 10.78 3.31 -6.16
N GLU A 266 10.58 3.63 -7.45
CA GLU A 266 10.22 4.97 -7.92
C GLU A 266 8.86 5.46 -7.39
N ARG A 267 7.91 4.53 -7.16
CA ARG A 267 6.62 4.82 -6.51
C ARG A 267 6.80 5.12 -5.02
N VAL A 268 7.55 4.30 -4.30
CA VAL A 268 7.77 4.45 -2.85
C VAL A 268 8.57 5.72 -2.55
N TYR A 269 9.71 5.93 -3.22
CA TYR A 269 10.46 7.18 -3.11
C TYR A 269 9.63 8.38 -3.58
N GLY A 270 8.86 8.23 -4.67
CA GLY A 270 7.95 9.26 -5.16
C GLY A 270 6.94 9.75 -4.11
N CYS A 271 6.19 8.84 -3.50
CA CYS A 271 5.25 9.17 -2.43
C CYS A 271 5.94 9.61 -1.12
N MET A 272 7.21 9.26 -0.91
CA MET A 272 7.99 9.77 0.21
C MET A 272 8.37 11.25 0.04
N ARG A 273 8.68 11.67 -1.20
CA ARG A 273 9.00 13.07 -1.56
C ARG A 273 7.77 13.93 -1.75
N TYR A 274 6.71 13.35 -2.31
CA TYR A 274 5.46 14.02 -2.64
C TYR A 274 4.27 13.29 -2.00
N PRO A 275 4.12 13.31 -0.66
CA PRO A 275 3.02 12.59 -0.02
C PRO A 275 1.65 13.06 -0.54
N PRO A 276 0.65 12.17 -0.64
CA PRO A 276 -0.68 12.54 -1.09
C PRO A 276 -1.31 13.63 -0.22
N SER A 277 -2.19 14.41 -0.82
CA SER A 277 -3.04 15.36 -0.10
C SER A 277 -3.94 14.64 0.89
N THR A 278 -4.12 15.22 2.08
CA THR A 278 -5.02 14.70 3.11
C THR A 278 -6.48 14.85 2.65
N PRO A 279 -7.29 13.78 2.67
CA PRO A 279 -8.71 13.87 2.35
C PRO A 279 -9.50 14.72 3.37
N ASP A 280 -10.59 15.34 2.91
CA ASP A 280 -11.42 16.21 3.75
C ASP A 280 -11.89 15.52 5.04
N GLY A 281 -11.80 16.23 6.16
CA GLY A 281 -12.19 15.73 7.48
C GLY A 281 -11.19 14.78 8.15
N GLN A 282 -10.08 14.44 7.50
CA GLN A 282 -8.96 13.73 8.11
C GLN A 282 -7.91 14.70 8.67
N GLN A 283 -7.23 14.29 9.75
CA GLN A 283 -6.05 14.99 10.24
C GLN A 283 -4.79 14.45 9.57
N GLY A 284 -4.12 15.31 8.80
CA GLY A 284 -2.81 15.04 8.20
C GLY A 284 -1.67 15.78 8.88
N TRP A 285 -0.48 15.68 8.30
CA TRP A 285 0.65 16.53 8.61
C TRP A 285 0.44 17.95 8.06
N THR A 286 0.73 18.93 8.90
CA THR A 286 0.84 20.34 8.54
C THR A 286 2.27 20.79 8.76
N PRO A 287 2.89 21.57 7.85
CA PRO A 287 4.18 22.19 8.09
C PRO A 287 4.17 22.98 9.41
N PRO A 288 5.29 22.99 10.17
CA PRO A 288 5.48 24.00 11.20
C PRO A 288 5.26 25.40 10.60
N ALA A 289 4.63 26.29 11.37
CA ALA A 289 4.50 27.68 10.94
C ALA A 289 5.89 28.23 10.61
N GLN A 290 6.10 28.72 9.39
CA GLN A 290 7.38 29.30 9.00
C GLN A 290 7.73 30.41 9.99
N PRO A 291 8.99 30.48 10.48
CA PRO A 291 9.40 31.57 11.34
C PRO A 291 9.15 32.90 10.62
N PRO A 292 8.76 33.97 11.34
CA PRO A 292 8.57 35.27 10.72
C PRO A 292 9.85 35.69 9.98
N PRO A 293 9.74 36.32 8.80
CA PRO A 293 10.92 36.70 8.01
C PRO A 293 11.92 37.47 8.87
N VAL A 294 13.18 37.00 8.90
CA VAL A 294 14.23 37.67 9.68
C VAL A 294 14.42 39.08 9.12
N PRO A 295 14.25 40.16 9.92
CA PRO A 295 14.40 41.52 9.43
C PRO A 295 15.80 41.76 8.86
N GLY A 296 15.87 42.10 7.58
CA GLY A 296 17.13 42.33 6.86
C GLY A 296 17.73 41.11 6.14
N ALA A 297 17.07 39.95 6.15
CA ALA A 297 17.45 38.85 5.27
C ALA A 297 17.25 39.23 3.79
N PRO A 298 18.14 38.80 2.88
CA PRO A 298 17.97 39.01 1.45
C PRO A 298 16.67 38.34 0.94
N LYS A 299 15.97 38.99 0.00
CA LYS A 299 14.66 38.52 -0.48
C LYS A 299 14.71 37.18 -1.22
N PHE A 300 15.86 36.81 -1.78
CA PHE A 300 16.06 35.54 -2.49
C PHE A 300 17.39 34.88 -2.12
N GLU A 301 17.49 33.58 -2.35
CA GLU A 301 18.74 32.82 -2.27
C GLU A 301 19.28 32.48 -3.67
N VAL A 302 20.58 32.25 -3.79
CA VAL A 302 21.18 31.82 -5.08
C VAL A 302 20.75 30.38 -5.38
N GLY A 303 20.26 30.16 -6.60
CA GLY A 303 19.60 28.91 -7.03
C GLY A 303 18.08 28.95 -6.92
N GLU A 304 17.48 29.91 -6.19
CA GLU A 304 16.03 30.01 -6.04
C GLU A 304 15.33 30.38 -7.35
N VAL A 305 14.15 29.82 -7.62
CA VAL A 305 13.32 30.24 -8.76
C VAL A 305 12.40 31.39 -8.34
N ALA A 306 12.50 32.51 -9.06
CA ALA A 306 11.63 33.66 -8.92
C ALA A 306 10.67 33.77 -10.10
N LEU A 307 9.53 34.40 -9.86
CA LEU A 307 8.52 34.74 -10.88
C LEU A 307 8.51 36.24 -11.15
N ILE A 308 8.40 36.59 -12.43
CA ILE A 308 8.20 37.96 -12.89
C ILE A 308 6.76 38.40 -12.58
N ARG A 309 6.61 39.62 -12.04
CA ARG A 309 5.33 40.28 -11.74
C ARG A 309 5.34 41.72 -12.24
N VAL A 310 4.58 41.95 -13.30
CA VAL A 310 4.48 43.19 -14.09
C VAL A 310 3.11 43.24 -14.77
N ASP A 311 2.68 44.41 -15.23
CA ASP A 311 1.45 44.52 -16.04
C ASP A 311 1.70 44.22 -17.54
N ASP A 312 2.93 44.41 -18.02
CA ASP A 312 3.35 44.18 -19.42
C ASP A 312 4.63 43.31 -19.46
N CYS A 313 5.82 43.93 -19.49
CA CYS A 313 7.11 43.24 -19.39
C CYS A 313 8.17 44.06 -18.64
N VAL A 314 9.17 43.40 -18.02
CA VAL A 314 10.34 44.06 -17.38
C VAL A 314 11.63 43.79 -18.15
N ASN A 315 12.44 44.82 -18.31
CA ASN A 315 13.72 44.74 -18.99
C ASN A 315 14.75 43.90 -18.22
N LEU A 316 15.25 42.82 -18.84
CA LEU A 316 16.46 42.13 -18.42
C LEU A 316 17.68 42.93 -18.87
N ARG A 317 18.49 43.42 -17.92
CA ARG A 317 19.65 44.30 -18.19
C ARG A 317 20.98 43.51 -18.20
N PRO A 318 22.04 43.96 -18.90
CA PRO A 318 23.35 43.32 -18.83
C PRO A 318 24.08 43.56 -17.50
N THR A 319 23.79 44.67 -16.81
CA THR A 319 24.32 45.08 -15.51
C THR A 319 23.19 45.64 -14.64
N PRO A 320 23.36 45.79 -13.31
CA PRO A 320 22.45 46.62 -12.50
C PRO A 320 22.37 48.03 -13.09
N GLY A 321 21.16 48.57 -13.25
CA GLY A 321 20.92 49.94 -13.73
C GLY A 321 20.02 50.06 -14.96
N LYS A 322 19.59 51.30 -15.26
CA LYS A 322 18.60 51.64 -16.30
C LYS A 322 19.24 52.21 -17.57
N GLU A 323 20.49 52.66 -17.50
CA GLU A 323 21.21 53.31 -18.61
C GLU A 323 21.55 52.36 -19.77
N GLN A 324 21.81 51.08 -19.48
CA GLN A 324 22.24 50.10 -20.51
C GLN A 324 21.06 49.50 -21.27
N ALA A 325 21.20 49.36 -22.59
CA ALA A 325 20.17 48.76 -23.44
C ALA A 325 19.73 47.36 -22.91
N PRO A 326 18.41 47.08 -22.80
CA PRO A 326 17.93 45.77 -22.37
C PRO A 326 18.38 44.63 -23.28
N LYS A 327 18.68 43.47 -22.70
CA LYS A 327 18.92 42.21 -23.41
C LYS A 327 17.62 41.57 -23.96
N GLY A 328 16.50 41.88 -23.32
CA GLY A 328 15.17 41.34 -23.65
C GLY A 328 14.13 41.83 -22.64
N CYS A 329 12.85 41.61 -22.94
CA CYS A 329 11.76 41.96 -22.04
C CYS A 329 11.10 40.70 -21.48
N LEU A 330 11.00 40.60 -20.16
CA LEU A 330 10.43 39.47 -19.45
C LEU A 330 8.96 39.73 -19.15
N ALA A 331 8.07 38.96 -19.78
CA ALA A 331 6.63 39.05 -19.55
C ALA A 331 6.22 38.60 -18.13
N ASN A 332 5.05 39.06 -17.70
CA ASN A 332 4.42 38.61 -16.45
C ASN A 332 4.30 37.09 -16.38
N GLY A 333 4.58 36.51 -15.21
CA GLY A 333 4.50 35.06 -14.98
C GLY A 333 5.70 34.25 -15.43
N MET A 334 6.69 34.82 -16.14
CA MET A 334 7.90 34.08 -16.51
C MET A 334 8.74 33.70 -15.29
N GLU A 335 9.33 32.50 -15.35
CA GLU A 335 10.27 31.99 -14.35
C GLU A 335 11.71 32.37 -14.69
N VAL A 336 12.47 32.71 -13.64
CA VAL A 336 13.91 32.97 -13.72
C VAL A 336 14.63 32.38 -12.52
N THR A 337 15.80 31.79 -12.72
CA THR A 337 16.64 31.27 -11.61
C THR A 337 17.54 32.38 -11.09
N VAL A 338 17.56 32.61 -9.79
CA VAL A 338 18.46 33.59 -9.15
C VAL A 338 19.90 33.07 -9.18
N LEU A 339 20.81 33.88 -9.71
CA LEU A 339 22.25 33.59 -9.83
C LEU A 339 23.10 34.39 -8.84
N GLY A 340 22.60 35.53 -8.34
CA GLY A 340 23.34 36.42 -7.45
C GLY A 340 22.58 37.70 -7.10
N GLY A 341 23.06 38.41 -6.08
CA GLY A 341 22.40 39.58 -5.50
C GLY A 341 22.22 39.42 -3.97
N PRO A 342 21.57 40.39 -3.30
CA PRO A 342 21.09 41.66 -3.84
C PRO A 342 22.22 42.66 -4.11
N VAL A 343 22.09 43.48 -5.16
CA VAL A 343 22.98 44.63 -5.43
C VAL A 343 22.16 45.92 -5.50
N ALA A 344 22.50 46.93 -4.70
CA ALA A 344 21.86 48.24 -4.77
C ALA A 344 22.46 49.10 -5.88
N ALA A 345 21.62 49.62 -6.80
CA ALA A 345 22.02 50.56 -7.85
C ALA A 345 20.80 51.40 -8.31
N GLU A 346 21.01 52.71 -8.52
CA GLU A 346 19.97 53.65 -8.99
C GLU A 346 18.65 53.59 -8.20
N ASP A 347 18.78 53.64 -6.87
CA ASP A 347 17.68 53.58 -5.88
C ASP A 347 16.81 52.31 -5.96
N LEU A 348 17.32 51.25 -6.61
CA LEU A 348 16.69 49.94 -6.70
C LEU A 348 17.63 48.84 -6.20
N VAL A 349 17.03 47.75 -5.71
CA VAL A 349 17.73 46.48 -5.48
C VAL A 349 17.64 45.64 -6.75
N TRP A 350 18.77 45.07 -7.18
CA TRP A 350 18.89 44.27 -8.39
C TRP A 350 19.36 42.86 -8.07
N TRP A 351 18.84 41.91 -8.85
CA TRP A 351 19.14 40.50 -8.78
C TRP A 351 19.64 40.00 -10.13
N ASN A 352 20.75 39.25 -10.11
CA ASN A 352 21.23 38.54 -11.28
C ASN A 352 20.42 37.26 -11.42
N VAL A 353 19.87 37.03 -12.61
CA VAL A 353 18.95 35.93 -12.89
C VAL A 353 19.23 35.31 -14.26
N ARG A 354 18.92 34.02 -14.40
CA ARG A 354 18.91 33.26 -15.65
C ARG A 354 17.49 33.19 -16.20
N SER A 355 17.29 33.72 -17.41
CA SER A 355 16.07 33.51 -18.20
C SER A 355 16.31 32.45 -19.27
N ALA A 356 15.37 31.52 -19.45
CA ALA A 356 15.43 30.52 -20.52
C ALA A 356 15.42 31.14 -21.94
N LEU A 357 14.85 32.34 -22.10
CA LEU A 357 14.71 33.00 -23.41
C LEU A 357 15.86 33.97 -23.75
N TYR A 358 16.45 34.61 -22.74
CA TYR A 358 17.40 35.73 -22.93
C TYR A 358 18.75 35.52 -22.21
N GLY A 359 18.94 34.36 -21.58
CA GLY A 359 20.11 34.01 -20.79
C GLY A 359 20.25 34.85 -19.51
N ASP A 360 21.48 35.08 -19.08
CA ASP A 360 21.79 35.68 -17.79
C ASP A 360 21.73 37.22 -17.86
N GLY A 361 21.19 37.87 -16.83
CA GLY A 361 21.13 39.33 -16.75
C GLY A 361 20.60 39.81 -15.40
N TRP A 362 20.22 41.08 -15.31
CA TRP A 362 19.79 41.73 -14.07
C TRP A 362 18.36 42.25 -14.16
N VAL A 363 17.58 42.03 -13.10
CA VAL A 363 16.18 42.48 -12.95
C VAL A 363 16.04 43.15 -11.59
N ALA A 364 15.22 44.21 -11.51
CA ALA A 364 14.96 44.90 -10.25
C ALA A 364 14.01 44.08 -9.36
N GLU A 365 14.31 44.05 -8.05
CA GLU A 365 13.65 43.24 -7.03
C GLU A 365 12.14 43.45 -6.94
N SER A 366 11.67 44.67 -7.25
CA SER A 366 10.26 45.05 -7.25
C SER A 366 9.40 44.22 -8.22
N PHE A 367 10.00 43.69 -9.28
CA PHE A 367 9.33 42.87 -10.31
C PHE A 367 9.51 41.37 -10.10
N LEU A 368 10.22 40.96 -9.04
CA LEU A 368 10.43 39.57 -8.68
C LEU A 368 9.59 39.23 -7.45
N VAL A 369 8.91 38.09 -7.50
CA VAL A 369 8.36 37.42 -6.30
C VAL A 369 8.95 36.03 -6.20
N LYS A 370 9.10 35.49 -4.98
CA LYS A 370 9.45 34.07 -4.82
C LYS A 370 8.43 33.24 -5.59
N LYS A 371 8.87 32.20 -6.32
CA LYS A 371 7.95 31.15 -6.78
C LYS A 371 7.49 30.39 -5.55
N SER A 372 6.48 30.93 -4.86
CA SER A 372 5.77 30.18 -3.83
C SER A 372 5.32 28.87 -4.46
N ALA A 373 5.72 27.74 -3.89
CA ALA A 373 5.02 26.49 -4.14
C ALA A 373 3.52 26.77 -3.93
N PRO A 374 2.62 26.26 -4.80
CA PRO A 374 1.19 26.42 -4.59
C PRO A 374 0.88 25.97 -3.17
N ALA A 375 0.11 26.78 -2.41
CA ALA A 375 -0.09 26.59 -0.98
C ALA A 375 -0.49 25.14 -0.70
N GLN A 376 0.45 24.35 -0.21
CA GLN A 376 0.26 22.91 -0.14
C GLN A 376 -0.74 22.63 0.98
N GLY A 377 -1.87 22.03 0.61
CA GLY A 377 -2.82 21.52 1.60
C GLY A 377 -2.15 20.51 2.54
N PRO A 378 -2.78 20.21 3.69
CA PRO A 378 -2.24 19.23 4.63
C PRO A 378 -1.90 17.92 3.89
N ARG A 379 -0.71 17.39 4.13
CA ARG A 379 -0.23 16.15 3.50
C ARG A 379 -0.47 14.97 4.41
N MET A 380 -0.66 13.77 3.88
CA MET A 380 -0.93 12.61 4.72
C MET A 380 0.23 12.31 5.70
N TRP A 381 1.47 12.66 5.34
CA TRP A 381 2.64 12.66 6.22
C TRP A 381 3.66 13.74 5.80
N MET A 382 4.73 13.89 6.58
CA MET A 382 5.82 14.84 6.29
C MET A 382 6.57 14.45 5.01
N PRO A 383 6.66 15.32 3.98
CA PRO A 383 7.52 15.12 2.83
C PRO A 383 8.99 14.99 3.26
N GLN A 384 9.75 14.09 2.64
CA GLN A 384 11.19 13.97 2.86
C GLN A 384 12.00 14.40 1.64
N GLU A 385 13.19 14.94 1.88
CA GLU A 385 14.20 15.19 0.87
C GLU A 385 15.22 14.05 0.87
N PHE A 386 15.69 13.66 -0.31
CA PHE A 386 16.68 12.61 -0.55
C PHE A 386 17.21 12.70 -1.99
N ALA A 387 18.35 12.06 -2.25
CA ALA A 387 18.90 11.87 -3.59
C ALA A 387 18.52 10.49 -4.16
N MET A 388 17.95 10.43 -5.37
CA MET A 388 17.81 9.14 -6.06
C MET A 388 19.14 8.68 -6.67
N PRO A 389 19.35 7.37 -6.88
CA PRO A 389 20.56 6.85 -7.52
C PRO A 389 20.72 7.44 -8.94
N ASN A 390 21.63 8.39 -9.11
CA ASN A 390 21.79 9.15 -10.35
C ASN A 390 22.51 8.31 -11.42
N LEU A 391 21.77 7.81 -12.41
CA LEU A 391 22.30 6.94 -13.47
C LEU A 391 23.20 7.66 -14.49
N THR A 392 23.40 8.98 -14.40
CA THR A 392 24.45 9.69 -15.15
C THR A 392 25.83 9.56 -14.53
N ILE A 393 25.92 9.16 -13.25
CA ILE A 393 27.19 9.00 -12.54
C ILE A 393 27.79 7.62 -12.88
N PRO A 394 29.02 7.51 -13.44
CA PRO A 394 29.53 6.25 -13.97
C PRO A 394 29.55 5.07 -13.00
N LEU A 395 29.86 5.30 -11.72
CA LEU A 395 29.88 4.23 -10.71
C LEU A 395 28.46 3.70 -10.39
N VAL A 396 27.47 4.59 -10.34
CA VAL A 396 26.06 4.20 -10.14
C VAL A 396 25.54 3.49 -11.39
N ALA A 397 25.79 4.06 -12.57
CA ALA A 397 25.44 3.46 -13.85
C ALA A 397 26.04 2.06 -14.04
N ALA A 398 27.28 1.83 -13.58
CA ALA A 398 27.95 0.53 -13.63
C ALA A 398 27.28 -0.50 -12.72
N ALA A 399 26.81 -0.12 -11.53
CA ALA A 399 26.10 -1.01 -10.61
C ALA A 399 24.72 -1.44 -11.17
N PHE A 400 24.00 -0.51 -11.79
CA PHE A 400 22.68 -0.71 -12.40
C PHE A 400 22.71 -1.27 -13.83
N GLN A 401 23.79 -1.88 -14.29
CA GLN A 401 23.77 -2.60 -15.57
C GLN A 401 22.83 -3.82 -15.49
N PRO A 402 21.90 -4.03 -16.44
CA PRO A 402 20.97 -5.18 -16.42
C PRO A 402 21.67 -6.53 -16.24
N ALA A 403 22.83 -6.71 -16.89
CA ALA A 403 23.65 -7.92 -16.77
C ALA A 403 24.10 -8.25 -15.33
N ASN A 404 24.24 -7.24 -14.45
CA ASN A 404 24.55 -7.49 -13.03
C ASN A 404 23.35 -8.07 -12.28
N PHE A 405 22.13 -7.64 -12.62
CA PHE A 405 20.91 -8.21 -12.07
C PHE A 405 20.72 -9.64 -12.59
N GLU A 406 20.79 -9.83 -13.91
CA GLU A 406 20.64 -11.13 -14.57
C GLU A 406 21.63 -12.16 -14.01
N ALA A 407 22.92 -11.82 -13.94
CA ALA A 407 23.95 -12.70 -13.36
C ALA A 407 23.72 -13.01 -11.87
N CYS A 408 23.06 -12.12 -11.12
CA CYS A 408 22.70 -12.40 -9.73
C CYS A 408 21.43 -13.25 -9.61
N GLU A 409 20.44 -13.04 -10.47
CA GLU A 409 19.22 -13.85 -10.54
C GLU A 409 19.52 -15.30 -10.95
N ASP A 410 20.37 -15.50 -11.96
CA ASP A 410 20.90 -16.82 -12.37
C ASP A 410 21.63 -17.55 -11.23
N ALA A 411 22.29 -16.80 -10.34
CA ALA A 411 22.92 -17.32 -9.13
C ALA A 411 21.95 -17.54 -7.96
N GLY A 412 20.64 -17.38 -8.15
CA GLY A 412 19.63 -17.45 -7.08
C GLY A 412 19.79 -16.38 -6.00
N PHE A 413 20.39 -15.25 -6.38
CA PHE A 413 20.86 -14.15 -5.52
C PHE A 413 21.90 -14.55 -4.45
N ALA A 414 22.54 -15.71 -4.58
CA ALA A 414 23.56 -16.16 -3.64
C ALA A 414 24.80 -15.25 -3.65
N GLY A 415 25.30 -14.89 -2.46
CA GLY A 415 26.40 -13.92 -2.31
C GLY A 415 25.95 -12.45 -2.44
N GLY A 416 24.66 -12.21 -2.68
CA GLY A 416 24.01 -10.90 -2.61
C GLY A 416 24.58 -9.85 -3.55
N CYS A 417 24.82 -10.21 -4.81
CA CYS A 417 24.99 -9.26 -5.92
C CYS A 417 26.04 -8.13 -5.71
N PRO A 418 27.30 -8.39 -5.33
CA PRO A 418 28.28 -7.32 -5.06
C PRO A 418 28.53 -6.37 -6.24
N ALA A 419 28.32 -6.82 -7.48
CA ALA A 419 28.40 -5.96 -8.67
C ALA A 419 27.28 -4.91 -8.77
N MET A 420 26.21 -5.04 -7.96
CA MET A 420 25.11 -4.08 -7.85
C MET A 420 25.27 -3.14 -6.64
N ASP A 421 26.31 -3.26 -5.81
CA ASP A 421 26.53 -2.28 -4.74
C ASP A 421 26.85 -0.91 -5.35
N PHE A 422 26.19 0.16 -4.89
CA PHE A 422 26.37 1.51 -5.42
C PHE A 422 26.50 2.55 -4.29
N PRO A 423 27.30 3.62 -4.47
CA PRO A 423 27.45 4.67 -3.48
C PRO A 423 26.21 5.59 -3.42
N THR A 424 25.71 5.84 -2.21
CA THR A 424 24.63 6.80 -1.92
C THR A 424 25.16 8.16 -1.45
N SER A 425 26.46 8.27 -1.17
CA SER A 425 27.16 9.54 -0.98
C SER A 425 28.36 9.62 -1.93
N ILE A 426 28.49 10.75 -2.61
CA ILE A 426 29.55 11.09 -3.57
C ILE A 426 29.86 12.58 -3.37
N PRO A 427 30.68 12.95 -2.36
CA PRO A 427 30.90 14.36 -1.99
C PRO A 427 31.47 15.21 -3.14
N GLU A 428 32.27 14.63 -4.04
CA GLU A 428 32.82 15.30 -5.21
C GLU A 428 31.75 15.68 -6.26
N GLN A 429 30.53 15.17 -6.10
CA GLN A 429 29.35 15.48 -6.91
C GLN A 429 28.24 16.15 -6.08
N GLY A 430 28.51 16.50 -4.81
CA GLY A 430 27.51 17.07 -3.90
C GLY A 430 26.39 16.11 -3.51
N VAL A 431 26.61 14.78 -3.61
CA VAL A 431 25.63 13.77 -3.23
C VAL A 431 25.87 13.36 -1.77
N GLU A 432 24.91 13.67 -0.91
CA GLU A 432 24.90 13.31 0.51
C GLU A 432 23.63 12.52 0.84
N THR A 433 23.68 11.74 1.92
CA THR A 433 22.53 10.95 2.39
C THR A 433 21.66 11.74 3.35
N HIS A 434 20.36 11.44 3.36
CA HIS A 434 19.35 12.20 4.10
C HIS A 434 18.69 11.32 5.18
N THR A 435 18.26 11.95 6.28
CA THR A 435 17.59 11.26 7.40
C THR A 435 16.12 11.65 7.47
N ASP A 436 15.28 10.70 7.91
CA ASP A 436 13.84 10.92 8.08
C ASP A 436 13.54 11.88 9.24
N GLY A 437 12.95 13.03 8.92
CA GLY A 437 12.56 14.08 9.88
C GLY A 437 11.35 13.75 10.76
N THR A 438 10.70 12.59 10.58
CA THR A 438 9.55 12.18 11.39
C THR A 438 9.94 12.02 12.86
N PRO A 439 9.28 12.71 13.81
CA PRO A 439 9.56 12.60 15.24
C PRO A 439 9.44 11.16 15.79
N ALA A 440 10.06 10.92 16.94
CA ALA A 440 9.98 9.60 17.58
C ALA A 440 8.56 9.29 18.09
N ALA A 441 8.12 8.03 17.93
CA ALA A 441 6.77 7.62 18.34
C ALA A 441 6.62 7.59 19.86
N ASN A 442 5.49 8.09 20.38
CA ASN A 442 5.13 7.93 21.78
C ASN A 442 4.71 6.46 22.03
N PRO A 443 5.48 5.66 22.79
CA PRO A 443 5.18 4.24 23.00
C PRO A 443 3.83 3.98 23.69
N THR A 444 3.30 4.93 24.47
CA THR A 444 2.00 4.72 25.16
C THR A 444 0.83 4.66 24.18
N ALA A 445 1.00 5.14 22.95
CA ALA A 445 -0.05 5.08 21.93
C ALA A 445 -0.37 3.64 21.47
N ALA A 446 0.54 2.68 21.61
CA ALA A 446 0.27 1.28 21.24
C ALA A 446 -0.92 0.69 22.02
N ALA A 447 -1.12 1.09 23.28
CA ALA A 447 -2.24 0.65 24.10
C ALA A 447 -3.61 1.04 23.51
N THR A 448 -3.70 2.15 22.75
CA THR A 448 -4.97 2.58 22.10
C THR A 448 -5.32 1.77 20.85
N PHE A 449 -4.35 1.00 20.32
CA PHE A 449 -4.55 0.08 19.21
C PHE A 449 -4.69 -1.38 19.64
N LEU A 450 -4.19 -1.75 20.81
CA LEU A 450 -4.34 -3.11 21.37
C LEU A 450 -5.59 -3.25 22.25
N GLY A 451 -5.96 -2.18 22.97
CA GLY A 451 -7.08 -2.19 23.91
C GLY A 451 -6.93 -3.26 24.99
N SER A 452 -8.06 -3.82 25.41
CA SER A 452 -8.14 -5.00 26.28
C SER A 452 -9.41 -5.78 25.93
N PRO A 453 -9.45 -6.44 24.76
CA PRO A 453 -10.62 -7.19 24.33
C PRO A 453 -10.84 -8.41 25.22
N VAL A 454 -12.11 -8.75 25.42
CA VAL A 454 -12.54 -9.98 26.11
C VAL A 454 -13.69 -10.56 25.30
N LEU A 455 -13.45 -11.66 24.60
CA LEU A 455 -14.47 -12.28 23.78
C LEU A 455 -15.37 -13.21 24.60
N SER A 456 -16.66 -13.12 24.30
CA SER A 456 -17.70 -14.02 24.79
C SER A 456 -18.58 -14.49 23.64
N PHE A 457 -19.24 -15.62 23.82
CA PHE A 457 -19.91 -16.34 22.73
C PHE A 457 -21.34 -16.70 23.14
N ALA A 458 -22.29 -16.53 22.22
CA ALA A 458 -23.68 -16.93 22.40
C ALA A 458 -24.14 -17.78 21.20
N GLY A 459 -24.57 -19.02 21.46
CA GLY A 459 -24.95 -19.98 20.43
C GLY A 459 -25.07 -21.38 21.03
N ALA A 460 -25.55 -22.34 20.25
CA ALA A 460 -25.57 -23.74 20.66
C ALA A 460 -24.15 -24.35 20.59
N THR A 461 -23.76 -25.14 21.58
CA THR A 461 -22.49 -25.91 21.59
C THR A 461 -22.63 -27.28 20.92
N GLU A 462 -23.85 -27.68 20.58
CA GLU A 462 -24.18 -28.89 19.82
C GLU A 462 -25.22 -28.54 18.75
N ALA A 463 -25.07 -29.07 17.53
CA ALA A 463 -26.04 -28.87 16.45
C ALA A 463 -26.21 -30.11 15.57
N ASN A 464 -27.43 -30.29 15.06
CA ASN A 464 -27.74 -31.24 13.99
C ASN A 464 -27.95 -30.45 12.69
N LEU A 465 -27.03 -30.60 11.74
CA LEU A 465 -27.10 -29.90 10.45
C LEU A 465 -27.41 -30.88 9.32
N VAL A 466 -28.14 -30.43 8.29
CA VAL A 466 -28.62 -31.27 7.20
C VAL A 466 -28.42 -30.57 5.86
N ALA A 467 -27.81 -31.27 4.91
CA ALA A 467 -27.83 -30.92 3.49
C ALA A 467 -28.87 -31.79 2.76
N TYR A 468 -29.88 -31.13 2.20
CA TYR A 468 -31.01 -31.75 1.52
C TYR A 468 -30.77 -31.93 0.02
N VAL A 469 -31.57 -32.82 -0.56
CA VAL A 469 -31.50 -33.26 -1.96
C VAL A 469 -31.79 -32.13 -2.97
N ASP A 470 -32.55 -31.12 -2.53
CA ASP A 470 -32.91 -29.92 -3.28
C ASP A 470 -31.87 -28.78 -3.20
N GLY A 471 -30.76 -29.01 -2.49
CA GLY A 471 -29.70 -28.03 -2.26
C GLY A 471 -29.91 -27.12 -1.05
N VAL A 472 -31.00 -27.28 -0.29
CA VAL A 472 -31.20 -26.55 0.96
C VAL A 472 -30.24 -27.11 2.03
N VAL A 473 -29.59 -26.22 2.78
CA VAL A 473 -28.70 -26.58 3.89
C VAL A 473 -29.14 -25.87 5.16
N THR A 474 -29.27 -26.62 6.27
CA THR A 474 -29.57 -26.01 7.58
C THR A 474 -28.32 -25.43 8.22
N SER A 475 -28.51 -24.42 9.07
CA SER A 475 -27.43 -23.74 9.79
C SER A 475 -27.80 -23.53 11.26
N THR A 476 -26.78 -23.27 12.08
CA THR A 476 -26.92 -22.75 13.45
C THR A 476 -26.18 -21.43 13.57
N THR A 477 -26.55 -20.59 14.54
CA THR A 477 -25.95 -19.26 14.72
C THR A 477 -25.05 -19.23 15.95
N VAL A 478 -23.87 -18.64 15.79
CA VAL A 478 -22.97 -18.28 16.90
C VAL A 478 -22.64 -16.80 16.80
N THR A 479 -22.94 -16.05 17.86
CA THR A 479 -22.61 -14.63 17.99
C THR A 479 -21.35 -14.46 18.83
N VAL A 480 -20.33 -13.81 18.28
CA VAL A 480 -19.11 -13.39 18.97
C VAL A 480 -19.24 -11.94 19.41
N LYS A 481 -19.06 -11.69 20.71
CA LYS A 481 -19.20 -10.36 21.33
C LYS A 481 -17.89 -9.96 22.03
N ASN A 482 -17.43 -8.72 21.86
CA ASN A 482 -16.36 -8.17 22.70
C ASN A 482 -16.98 -7.45 23.90
N THR A 483 -16.78 -7.99 25.11
CA THR A 483 -17.17 -7.38 26.38
C THR A 483 -16.05 -6.58 27.04
N GLY A 484 -14.83 -6.66 26.48
CA GLY A 484 -13.74 -5.75 26.75
C GLY A 484 -13.78 -4.53 25.84
N THR A 485 -12.62 -3.98 25.51
CA THR A 485 -12.49 -2.79 24.65
C THR A 485 -11.87 -3.10 23.30
N TRP A 486 -12.06 -2.17 22.35
CA TRP A 486 -11.42 -2.11 21.04
C TRP A 486 -11.69 -3.33 20.14
N ILE A 487 -10.75 -3.68 19.27
CA ILE A 487 -10.85 -4.81 18.34
C ILE A 487 -10.56 -6.10 19.11
N GLY A 488 -11.56 -6.99 19.19
CA GLY A 488 -11.41 -8.37 19.62
C GLY A 488 -11.32 -9.32 18.42
N PRO A 489 -10.12 -9.59 17.89
CA PRO A 489 -9.92 -10.51 16.77
C PRO A 489 -10.09 -11.96 17.20
N PHE A 490 -10.66 -12.79 16.33
CA PHE A 490 -10.79 -14.23 16.50
C PHE A 490 -10.46 -14.98 15.21
N ARG A 491 -10.09 -16.26 15.32
CA ARG A 491 -10.06 -17.20 14.19
C ARG A 491 -11.16 -18.22 14.29
N VAL A 492 -11.55 -18.76 13.15
CA VAL A 492 -12.44 -19.92 13.03
C VAL A 492 -11.63 -21.09 12.51
N ARG A 493 -11.83 -22.28 13.08
CA ARG A 493 -11.26 -23.53 12.58
C ARG A 493 -12.31 -24.63 12.57
N SER A 494 -12.17 -25.58 11.66
CA SER A 494 -13.05 -26.74 11.56
C SER A 494 -12.22 -28.03 11.49
N SER A 495 -12.78 -29.13 11.99
CA SER A 495 -12.15 -30.45 11.90
C SER A 495 -12.21 -31.03 10.48
N VAL A 496 -13.03 -30.45 9.60
CA VAL A 496 -13.32 -30.91 8.24
C VAL A 496 -13.62 -29.72 7.32
N PRO A 497 -13.19 -29.73 6.04
CA PRO A 497 -13.34 -28.58 5.15
C PRO A 497 -14.80 -28.25 4.79
N TRP A 498 -15.71 -29.22 4.91
CA TRP A 498 -17.12 -29.04 4.57
C TRP A 498 -17.98 -28.40 5.67
N LEU A 499 -17.45 -28.21 6.87
CA LEU A 499 -18.13 -27.48 7.95
C LEU A 499 -17.54 -26.07 8.02
N VAL A 500 -18.37 -25.06 7.73
CA VAL A 500 -17.92 -23.69 7.48
C VAL A 500 -18.72 -22.65 8.28
N ALA A 501 -18.11 -21.50 8.56
CA ALA A 501 -18.79 -20.32 9.09
C ALA A 501 -18.91 -19.23 8.01
N ARG A 502 -19.99 -18.45 8.04
CA ARG A 502 -20.33 -17.36 7.10
C ARG A 502 -21.10 -16.25 7.80
N HIS A 503 -21.09 -15.05 7.26
CA HIS A 503 -22.04 -14.00 7.63
C HIS A 503 -23.36 -14.13 6.87
N ALA A 504 -24.44 -13.61 7.45
CA ALA A 504 -25.74 -13.54 6.78
C ALA A 504 -25.65 -12.58 5.58
N GLY A 505 -25.87 -13.11 4.37
CA GLY A 505 -25.73 -12.36 3.11
C GLY A 505 -24.41 -12.56 2.36
N ASP A 506 -23.46 -13.33 2.92
CA ASP A 506 -22.29 -13.79 2.17
C ASP A 506 -22.72 -14.67 0.97
N SER A 507 -21.86 -14.74 -0.06
CA SER A 507 -22.04 -15.71 -1.15
C SER A 507 -21.94 -17.15 -0.63
N SER A 508 -22.51 -18.10 -1.36
CA SER A 508 -22.36 -19.53 -1.07
C SER A 508 -20.93 -20.07 -1.25
N THR A 509 -19.97 -19.22 -1.62
CA THR A 509 -18.55 -19.56 -1.84
C THR A 509 -17.61 -18.93 -0.82
N ARG A 510 -17.94 -17.79 -0.22
CA ARG A 510 -17.13 -17.14 0.82
C ARG A 510 -17.16 -17.95 2.12
N THR A 511 -16.07 -17.98 2.88
CA THR A 511 -16.07 -18.45 4.27
C THR A 511 -15.68 -17.32 5.22
N VAL A 512 -15.66 -17.58 6.53
CA VAL A 512 -15.06 -16.70 7.53
C VAL A 512 -14.08 -17.54 8.32
N ASP A 513 -12.80 -17.40 7.98
CA ASP A 513 -11.65 -18.06 8.62
C ASP A 513 -11.16 -17.28 9.86
N GLY A 514 -11.60 -16.03 9.99
CA GLY A 514 -11.37 -15.18 11.15
C GLY A 514 -12.07 -13.83 10.99
N GLY A 515 -12.31 -13.15 12.08
CA GLY A 515 -13.04 -11.89 12.09
C GLY A 515 -12.79 -11.07 13.35
N VAL A 516 -13.61 -10.05 13.54
CA VAL A 516 -13.51 -9.14 14.69
C VAL A 516 -14.88 -8.93 15.35
N ALA A 517 -14.89 -8.80 16.68
CA ALA A 517 -15.95 -8.17 17.43
C ALA A 517 -15.40 -6.86 18.04
N ILE A 518 -16.17 -5.79 18.01
CA ILE A 518 -15.73 -4.45 18.43
C ILE A 518 -16.38 -4.06 19.75
N GLY A 519 -15.58 -3.56 20.69
CA GLY A 519 -16.01 -3.11 22.01
C GLY A 519 -17.03 -1.98 21.94
N ASN A 520 -17.96 -1.95 22.89
CA ASN A 520 -19.10 -1.04 22.90
C ASN A 520 -18.72 0.44 23.15
N GLU A 521 -17.46 0.74 23.49
CA GLU A 521 -16.93 2.11 23.57
C GLU A 521 -16.51 2.69 22.21
N THR A 522 -16.45 1.87 21.17
CA THR A 522 -16.06 2.27 19.82
C THR A 522 -17.29 2.34 18.90
N GLU A 523 -17.45 3.44 18.17
CA GLU A 523 -18.51 3.58 17.16
C GLU A 523 -18.13 2.84 15.88
N VAL A 524 -19.07 2.06 15.32
CA VAL A 524 -18.91 1.26 14.11
C VAL A 524 -19.92 1.71 13.05
N VAL A 525 -19.43 2.12 11.89
CA VAL A 525 -20.21 2.57 10.73
C VAL A 525 -20.83 1.37 10.01
N THR A 526 -22.15 1.30 10.02
CA THR A 526 -22.95 0.26 9.32
C THR A 526 -23.51 0.76 7.99
N GLN A 527 -23.56 2.07 7.76
CA GLN A 527 -23.90 2.66 6.47
C GLN A 527 -23.04 3.89 6.17
N LYS A 528 -22.29 3.86 5.06
CA LYS A 528 -21.58 5.02 4.50
C LYS A 528 -22.59 6.10 4.10
N ALA A 529 -22.26 7.38 4.35
CA ALA A 529 -23.00 8.49 3.76
C ALA A 529 -22.91 8.48 2.22
N THR A 530 -24.03 8.74 1.56
CA THR A 530 -24.10 9.03 0.11
C THR A 530 -24.99 10.25 -0.10
N ALA A 531 -25.11 10.74 -1.34
CA ALA A 531 -26.00 11.84 -1.69
C ALA A 531 -27.49 11.58 -1.34
N SER A 532 -27.90 10.32 -1.14
CA SER A 532 -29.29 9.92 -0.86
C SER A 532 -29.48 9.15 0.46
N LYS A 533 -28.40 8.88 1.21
CA LYS A 533 -28.45 8.11 2.46
C LYS A 533 -27.53 8.74 3.52
N PRO A 534 -28.00 8.98 4.76
CA PRO A 534 -27.14 9.48 5.83
C PRO A 534 -26.13 8.42 6.28
N ARG A 535 -25.04 8.87 6.92
CA ARG A 535 -24.16 8.01 7.71
C ARG A 535 -24.98 7.36 8.83
N VAL A 536 -24.84 6.05 9.01
CA VAL A 536 -25.40 5.33 10.16
C VAL A 536 -24.28 4.56 10.82
N ALA A 537 -24.24 4.64 12.15
CA ALA A 537 -23.28 3.95 12.98
C ALA A 537 -23.95 3.50 14.28
N GLN A 538 -23.29 2.58 15.00
CA GLN A 538 -23.76 1.98 16.24
C GLN A 538 -22.59 1.86 17.24
N ALA A 539 -22.90 1.66 18.52
CA ALA A 539 -21.90 1.31 19.51
C ALA A 539 -21.51 -0.18 19.37
N GLY A 540 -20.21 -0.45 19.22
CA GLY A 540 -19.65 -1.79 19.07
C GLY A 540 -20.09 -2.56 17.82
N TYR A 541 -19.63 -3.79 17.72
CA TYR A 541 -20.04 -4.74 16.68
C TYR A 541 -19.94 -6.17 17.18
N GLU A 542 -21.02 -6.93 17.03
CA GLU A 542 -21.07 -8.35 17.32
C GLU A 542 -20.99 -9.13 16.00
N SER A 543 -20.03 -10.04 15.90
CA SER A 543 -19.87 -10.88 14.70
C SER A 543 -20.85 -12.05 14.78
N VAL A 544 -21.87 -12.05 13.91
CA VAL A 544 -22.90 -13.11 13.86
C VAL A 544 -22.56 -14.10 12.76
N LEU A 545 -22.15 -15.30 13.14
CA LEU A 545 -21.72 -16.37 12.25
C LEU A 545 -22.83 -17.42 12.08
N LEU A 546 -23.21 -17.67 10.84
CA LEU A 546 -23.99 -18.84 10.42
C LEU A 546 -23.01 -20.00 10.19
N VAL A 547 -23.06 -20.99 11.07
CA VAL A 547 -22.33 -22.25 10.90
C VAL A 547 -23.19 -23.20 10.07
N THR A 548 -22.66 -23.63 8.94
CA THR A 548 -23.39 -24.37 7.89
C THR A 548 -22.50 -25.39 7.19
N LEU A 549 -23.07 -26.14 6.25
CA LEU A 549 -22.38 -27.20 5.49
C LEU A 549 -22.12 -26.74 4.05
N ASP A 550 -20.92 -27.00 3.55
CA ASP A 550 -20.68 -27.05 2.11
C ASP A 550 -21.09 -28.42 1.55
N ALA A 551 -22.32 -28.48 1.04
CA ALA A 551 -22.88 -29.69 0.46
C ALA A 551 -22.13 -30.20 -0.79
N ALA A 552 -21.30 -29.38 -1.44
CA ALA A 552 -20.52 -29.79 -2.61
C ALA A 552 -19.27 -30.60 -2.23
N THR A 553 -18.68 -30.35 -1.05
CA THR A 553 -17.50 -31.07 -0.55
C THR A 553 -17.83 -32.09 0.57
N MET A 554 -19.02 -32.01 1.17
CA MET A 554 -19.46 -32.95 2.20
C MET A 554 -19.78 -34.36 1.64
N PRO A 555 -19.19 -35.45 2.15
CA PRO A 555 -19.58 -36.81 1.80
C PRO A 555 -21.03 -37.13 2.21
N THR A 556 -21.70 -38.02 1.46
CA THR A 556 -23.06 -38.46 1.79
C THR A 556 -23.11 -39.28 3.09
N GLY A 557 -24.29 -39.32 3.73
CA GLY A 557 -24.49 -39.97 5.03
C GLY A 557 -24.30 -39.02 6.22
N THR A 558 -24.22 -39.57 7.42
CA THR A 558 -24.09 -38.82 8.69
C THR A 558 -22.65 -38.86 9.21
N HIS A 559 -22.11 -37.70 9.54
CA HIS A 559 -20.73 -37.48 9.96
C HIS A 559 -20.68 -36.61 11.21
N GLN A 560 -19.65 -36.77 12.04
CA GLN A 560 -19.37 -35.89 13.18
C GLN A 560 -18.25 -34.91 12.82
N ALA A 561 -18.37 -33.67 13.28
CA ALA A 561 -17.39 -32.63 13.09
C ALA A 561 -17.36 -31.67 14.29
N THR A 562 -16.33 -30.84 14.37
CA THR A 562 -16.19 -29.81 15.39
C THR A 562 -15.72 -28.51 14.77
N LEU A 563 -16.33 -27.40 15.18
CA LEU A 563 -15.90 -26.04 14.86
C LEU A 563 -15.42 -25.34 16.13
N TRP A 564 -14.30 -24.62 16.01
CA TRP A 564 -13.70 -23.82 17.06
C TRP A 564 -13.72 -22.34 16.67
N ILE A 565 -14.02 -21.47 17.64
CA ILE A 565 -13.78 -20.03 17.51
C ILE A 565 -12.86 -19.61 18.65
N GLU A 566 -11.67 -19.12 18.30
CA GLU A 566 -10.59 -18.84 19.26
C GLU A 566 -10.27 -17.34 19.27
N PRO A 567 -10.31 -16.67 20.44
CA PRO A 567 -9.78 -15.32 20.60
C PRO A 567 -8.29 -15.28 20.27
N LEU A 568 -7.87 -14.28 19.48
CA LEU A 568 -6.48 -14.10 19.05
C LEU A 568 -5.71 -13.07 19.91
N LEU A 569 -6.43 -12.19 20.59
CA LEU A 569 -5.89 -11.13 21.46
C LEU A 569 -6.78 -10.96 22.69
N GLY A 570 -6.18 -10.64 23.83
CA GLY A 570 -6.88 -10.37 25.08
C GLY A 570 -7.40 -11.64 25.77
N GLY A 571 -8.64 -11.59 26.28
CA GLY A 571 -9.26 -12.66 27.06
C GLY A 571 -10.44 -13.35 26.39
N GLY A 572 -10.90 -14.43 27.01
CA GLY A 572 -12.01 -15.26 26.54
C GLY A 572 -11.59 -16.72 26.39
N ALA A 573 -12.47 -17.66 26.73
CA ALA A 573 -12.25 -19.08 26.47
C ALA A 573 -12.64 -19.41 25.02
N PRO A 574 -11.93 -20.30 24.31
CA PRO A 574 -12.36 -20.78 23.00
C PRO A 574 -13.78 -21.36 23.03
N PHE A 575 -14.58 -21.02 22.03
CA PHE A 575 -15.88 -21.63 21.80
C PHE A 575 -15.71 -22.91 20.98
N VAL A 576 -16.50 -23.93 21.32
CA VAL A 576 -16.50 -25.25 20.67
C VAL A 576 -17.93 -25.64 20.34
N LEU A 577 -18.18 -25.98 19.08
CA LEU A 577 -19.44 -26.49 18.58
C LEU A 577 -19.23 -27.88 17.98
N THR A 578 -19.88 -28.89 18.55
CA THR A 578 -19.95 -30.25 17.99
C THR A 578 -21.13 -30.34 17.03
N VAL A 579 -20.87 -30.84 15.81
CA VAL A 579 -21.88 -30.93 14.75
C VAL A 579 -22.07 -32.38 14.31
N SER A 580 -23.32 -32.85 14.41
CA SER A 580 -23.80 -34.04 13.74
C SER A 580 -24.40 -33.61 12.40
N ALA A 581 -23.66 -33.82 11.30
CA ALA A 581 -24.04 -33.37 9.97
C ALA A 581 -24.55 -34.53 9.12
N THR A 582 -25.68 -34.39 8.43
CA THR A 582 -26.20 -35.39 7.49
C THR A 582 -26.35 -34.83 6.09
N ASN A 583 -25.68 -35.44 5.10
CA ASN A 583 -25.89 -35.13 3.69
C ASN A 583 -26.74 -36.25 3.04
N HIS A 584 -27.95 -35.92 2.62
CA HIS A 584 -28.87 -36.85 1.97
C HIS A 584 -28.46 -37.22 0.52
N GLY A 585 -27.53 -36.45 -0.07
CA GLY A 585 -27.05 -36.62 -1.44
C GLY A 585 -28.04 -36.15 -2.51
N ALA A 586 -27.55 -36.01 -3.74
CA ALA A 586 -28.44 -35.92 -4.90
C ALA A 586 -29.25 -37.23 -5.06
N PRO A 587 -30.41 -37.21 -5.74
CA PRO A 587 -31.17 -38.44 -5.96
C PRO A 587 -30.30 -39.47 -6.68
N LYS A 588 -30.35 -40.75 -6.25
CA LYS A 588 -29.82 -41.83 -7.10
C LYS A 588 -30.49 -41.73 -8.48
N PRO A 589 -29.75 -41.72 -9.60
CA PRO A 589 -30.35 -41.76 -10.92
C PRO A 589 -31.00 -43.13 -11.11
N GLY A 590 -32.31 -43.23 -10.82
CA GLY A 590 -32.90 -44.54 -10.58
C GLY A 590 -34.40 -44.62 -10.29
N THR A 591 -35.23 -43.67 -10.71
CA THR A 591 -36.61 -43.92 -11.20
C THR A 591 -37.18 -42.65 -11.81
N THR A 592 -37.47 -42.68 -13.11
CA THR A 592 -38.11 -41.58 -13.85
C THR A 592 -39.56 -41.39 -13.38
N PRO A 593 -39.97 -40.21 -12.86
CA PRO A 593 -41.37 -39.83 -12.84
C PRO A 593 -41.77 -39.46 -14.26
N THR A 594 -42.84 -40.07 -14.77
CA THR A 594 -43.36 -39.87 -16.13
C THR A 594 -43.52 -38.38 -16.45
N PRO A 595 -42.97 -37.87 -17.57
CA PRO A 595 -43.16 -36.47 -17.93
C PRO A 595 -44.62 -36.23 -18.33
N VAL A 596 -45.30 -35.32 -17.62
CA VAL A 596 -46.62 -34.83 -18.03
C VAL A 596 -46.44 -33.98 -19.28
N GLN A 597 -46.70 -34.59 -20.43
CA GLN A 597 -46.59 -33.94 -21.74
C GLN A 597 -47.79 -33.00 -21.94
N GLY A 598 -47.52 -31.72 -22.18
CA GLY A 598 -48.56 -30.68 -22.14
C GLY A 598 -48.28 -29.42 -22.96
N ASN A 599 -47.82 -29.56 -24.21
CA ASN A 599 -47.95 -28.62 -25.35
C ASN A 599 -47.62 -27.11 -25.12
N ARG A 600 -46.75 -26.45 -25.88
CA ARG A 600 -46.57 -26.51 -27.35
C ARG A 600 -45.13 -26.16 -27.79
N ALA A 601 -44.72 -26.66 -28.96
CA ALA A 601 -43.55 -26.18 -29.71
C ALA A 601 -43.79 -24.77 -30.30
N ILE A 602 -42.76 -23.98 -30.64
CA ILE A 602 -42.07 -23.87 -31.95
C ILE A 602 -40.97 -22.79 -31.77
N ALA A 603 -39.75 -22.82 -32.32
CA ALA A 603 -39.00 -23.81 -33.11
C ALA A 603 -37.46 -23.52 -33.01
N PRO A 604 -36.57 -24.46 -33.38
CA PRO A 604 -35.12 -24.26 -33.34
C PRO A 604 -34.61 -23.49 -34.58
N GLY A 605 -33.69 -22.52 -34.40
CA GLY A 605 -33.01 -21.88 -35.53
C GLY A 605 -32.72 -20.38 -35.44
N LEU A 606 -32.37 -19.83 -34.29
CA LEU A 606 -31.80 -18.47 -34.20
C LEU A 606 -30.47 -18.49 -33.43
N SER A 607 -29.38 -18.28 -34.18
CA SER A 607 -28.09 -17.85 -33.65
C SER A 607 -28.20 -16.41 -33.13
N ALA A 608 -27.57 -16.12 -32.00
CA ALA A 608 -27.35 -14.75 -31.55
C ALA A 608 -25.91 -14.60 -31.03
N ASP A 609 -25.07 -13.92 -31.81
CA ASP A 609 -23.84 -13.32 -31.32
C ASP A 609 -24.18 -12.11 -30.42
N ARG A 610 -23.64 -12.08 -29.20
CA ARG A 610 -22.71 -11.05 -28.73
C ARG A 610 -22.22 -11.32 -27.31
#